data_AF-R9I9E1-F1
#
_entry.id   AF-R9I9E1-F1
#
_cell.length_a   1.000
_cell.length_b   1.000
_cell.length_c   1.000
_cell.angle_alpha   90.00
_cell.angle_beta   90.00
_cell.angle_gamma   90.00
#
_symmetry.space_group_name_H-M   'P 1'
#
loop_
_entity.id
_entity.type
_entity.pdbx_description
1 polymer ?
#
loop_
_entity_poly.entity_id
_entity_poly.type
_entity_poly.pdbx_seq_one_letter_code
_entity_poly.pdbx_strand_id
1 'polypeptide(L)'
;MDALAIINKYYPEDNELKHILLTHSRSVADKALWIAGKHPELNLDKQFLEEAALLHDIGIFRTDAEGICCFGSYPYICHGYLGADLMRKEGFPRHALVCERHTGAGMSLQSIIDQQLPVPHRDMVPVSLEEQVICFADKFFSKTHLDKEKSVEKALKSISRYGEDGVIRFNHWCECFL
;
A
#
# COMPACT_ATOMS: atom_id res chain seq x y z
N MET A 1 -6.98 -13.16 -10.67
CA MET A 1 -7.46 -13.71 -9.37
C MET A 1 -8.63 -12.85 -8.92
N ASP A 2 -9.59 -13.39 -8.17
CA ASP A 2 -10.69 -12.57 -7.64
C ASP A 2 -10.27 -11.90 -6.32
N ALA A 3 -9.77 -10.67 -6.42
CA ALA A 3 -9.31 -9.89 -5.26
C ALA A 3 -10.46 -9.61 -4.28
N LEU A 4 -11.69 -9.39 -4.76
CA LEU A 4 -12.85 -9.15 -3.91
C LEU A 4 -13.25 -10.41 -3.15
N ALA A 5 -13.16 -11.59 -3.76
CA ALA A 5 -13.38 -12.85 -3.05
C ALA A 5 -12.37 -13.04 -1.90
N ILE A 6 -11.10 -12.68 -2.09
CA ILE A 6 -10.08 -12.72 -1.03
C ILE A 6 -10.42 -11.71 0.06
N ILE A 7 -10.77 -10.46 -0.27
CA ILE A 7 -11.17 -9.46 0.73
C ILE A 7 -12.38 -9.95 1.51
N ASN A 8 -13.42 -10.48 0.85
CA ASN A 8 -14.62 -11.00 1.52
C ASN A 8 -14.34 -12.17 2.46
N LYS A 9 -13.30 -12.97 2.19
CA LYS A 9 -12.86 -14.05 3.08
C LYS A 9 -12.29 -13.53 4.40
N TYR A 10 -11.57 -12.41 4.38
CA TYR A 10 -10.96 -11.82 5.59
C TYR A 10 -11.81 -10.72 6.23
N TYR A 11 -12.72 -10.11 5.47
CA TYR A 11 -13.67 -9.08 5.89
C TYR A 11 -15.10 -9.57 5.56
N PRO A 12 -15.61 -10.59 6.28
CA PRO A 12 -16.90 -11.21 5.98
C PRO A 12 -18.09 -10.30 6.31
N GLU A 13 -17.93 -9.43 7.30
CA GLU A 13 -18.96 -8.48 7.72
C GLU A 13 -18.93 -7.22 6.86
N ASP A 14 -20.11 -6.69 6.52
CA ASP A 14 -20.25 -5.38 5.89
C ASP A 14 -20.25 -4.30 6.97
N ASN A 15 -19.05 -3.88 7.38
CA ASN A 15 -18.82 -2.93 8.46
C ASN A 15 -17.94 -1.76 8.00
N GLU A 16 -17.81 -0.75 8.85
CA GLU A 16 -17.07 0.48 8.53
C GLU A 16 -15.61 0.21 8.15
N LEU A 17 -14.94 -0.74 8.81
CA LEU A 17 -13.58 -1.14 8.47
C LEU A 17 -13.50 -1.66 7.03
N LYS A 18 -14.41 -2.56 6.63
CA LYS A 18 -14.46 -3.06 5.25
C LYS A 18 -14.75 -1.95 4.25
N HIS A 19 -15.67 -1.05 4.59
CA HIS A 19 -15.97 0.12 3.76
C HIS A 19 -14.74 1.01 3.55
N ILE A 20 -14.01 1.33 4.63
CA ILE A 20 -12.76 2.11 4.60
C ILE A 20 -11.72 1.41 3.70
N LEU A 21 -11.47 0.11 3.91
CA LEU A 21 -10.50 -0.65 3.12
C LEU A 21 -10.84 -0.61 1.64
N LEU A 22 -12.08 -0.93 1.28
CA LEU A 22 -12.51 -1.00 -0.11
C LEU A 22 -12.47 0.36 -0.79
N THR A 23 -12.93 1.40 -0.11
CA THR A 23 -12.98 2.77 -0.67
C THR A 23 -11.57 3.31 -0.87
N HIS A 24 -10.68 3.18 0.12
CA HIS A 24 -9.27 3.57 0.00
C HIS A 24 -8.59 2.80 -1.14
N SER A 25 -8.69 1.48 -1.13
CA SER A 25 -7.98 0.63 -2.09
C SER A 25 -8.49 0.83 -3.52
N ARG A 26 -9.78 1.15 -3.70
CA ARG A 26 -10.33 1.53 -5.01
C ARG A 26 -9.71 2.82 -5.53
N SER A 27 -9.60 3.86 -4.70
CA SER A 27 -8.95 5.12 -5.07
C SER A 27 -7.48 4.91 -5.47
N VAL A 28 -6.76 4.07 -4.72
CA VAL A 28 -5.37 3.68 -5.07
C VAL A 28 -5.32 2.97 -6.42
N ALA A 29 -6.20 1.99 -6.64
CA ALA A 29 -6.27 1.23 -7.88
C ALA A 29 -6.62 2.13 -9.08
N ASP A 30 -7.55 3.07 -8.93
CA ASP A 30 -7.92 4.01 -9.99
C ASP A 30 -6.75 4.92 -10.38
N LYS A 31 -6.00 5.41 -9.38
CA LYS A 31 -4.80 6.21 -9.65
C LYS A 31 -3.69 5.39 -10.31
N ALA A 32 -3.46 4.14 -9.87
CA ALA A 32 -2.50 3.25 -10.50
C ALA A 32 -2.85 2.95 -11.97
N LEU A 33 -4.13 2.70 -12.26
CA LEU A 33 -4.63 2.50 -13.62
C LEU A 33 -4.56 3.78 -14.46
N TRP A 34 -4.79 4.96 -13.86
CA TRP A 34 -4.60 6.25 -14.51
C TRP A 34 -3.15 6.45 -14.93
N ILE A 35 -2.18 6.15 -14.06
CA ILE A 35 -0.73 6.19 -14.38
C ILE A 35 -0.44 5.24 -15.56
N ALA A 36 -0.93 4.00 -15.51
CA ALA A 36 -0.75 3.04 -16.61
C ALA A 36 -1.43 3.47 -17.92
N GLY A 37 -2.49 4.26 -17.86
CA GLY A 37 -3.13 4.85 -19.03
C GLY A 37 -2.35 6.04 -19.62
N LYS A 38 -1.66 6.80 -18.76
CA LYS A 38 -0.81 7.94 -19.15
C LYS A 38 0.55 7.52 -19.71
N HIS A 39 1.06 6.39 -19.24
CA HIS A 39 2.38 5.87 -19.57
C HIS A 39 2.32 4.49 -20.22
N PRO A 40 1.76 4.35 -21.44
CA PRO A 40 1.70 3.07 -22.14
C PRO A 40 3.10 2.46 -22.41
N GLU A 41 4.15 3.30 -22.49
CA GLU A 41 5.54 2.88 -22.65
C GLU A 41 6.09 2.05 -21.49
N LEU A 42 5.49 2.16 -20.30
CA LEU A 42 5.88 1.35 -19.14
C LEU A 42 5.37 -0.10 -19.22
N ASN A 43 4.46 -0.39 -20.16
CA ASN A 43 3.90 -1.73 -20.40
C ASN A 43 3.41 -2.44 -19.12
N LEU A 44 2.74 -1.69 -18.24
CA LEU A 44 2.30 -2.16 -16.93
C LEU A 44 1.16 -3.20 -17.05
N ASP A 45 1.24 -4.24 -16.23
CA ASP A 45 0.16 -5.23 -16.08
C ASP A 45 -1.03 -4.60 -15.33
N LYS A 46 -1.98 -4.04 -16.09
CA LYS A 46 -3.17 -3.35 -15.56
C LYS A 46 -4.03 -4.24 -14.68
N GLN A 47 -4.16 -5.52 -15.02
CA GLN A 47 -4.92 -6.47 -14.20
C GLN A 47 -4.23 -6.66 -12.85
N PHE A 48 -2.92 -6.87 -12.85
CA PHE A 48 -2.17 -6.98 -11.60
C PHE A 48 -2.20 -5.68 -10.79
N LEU A 49 -2.10 -4.51 -11.43
CA LEU A 49 -2.20 -3.21 -10.74
C LEU A 49 -3.50 -3.10 -9.95
N GLU A 50 -4.63 -3.42 -10.59
CA GLU A 50 -5.94 -3.37 -9.95
C GLU A 50 -6.04 -4.39 -8.80
N GLU A 51 -5.72 -5.66 -9.07
CA GLU A 51 -5.80 -6.73 -8.06
C GLU A 51 -4.91 -6.43 -6.85
N ALA A 52 -3.67 -6.03 -7.07
CA ALA A 52 -2.70 -5.80 -6.00
C ALA A 52 -2.96 -4.49 -5.25
N ALA A 53 -3.45 -3.43 -5.93
CA ALA A 53 -3.89 -2.21 -5.25
C ALA A 53 -5.11 -2.47 -4.36
N LEU A 54 -6.06 -3.31 -4.78
CA LEU A 54 -7.19 -3.70 -3.91
C LEU A 54 -6.75 -4.46 -2.66
N LEU A 55 -5.64 -5.20 -2.73
CA LEU A 55 -5.16 -6.09 -1.67
C LEU A 55 -4.02 -5.53 -0.82
N HIS A 56 -3.39 -4.40 -1.20
CA HIS A 56 -2.16 -3.92 -0.56
C HIS A 56 -2.29 -3.76 0.97
N ASP A 57 -3.46 -3.31 1.42
CA ASP A 57 -3.80 -3.07 2.83
C ASP A 57 -4.57 -4.20 3.50
N ILE A 58 -4.66 -5.39 2.90
CA ILE A 58 -5.49 -6.49 3.42
C ILE A 58 -5.19 -6.86 4.88
N GLY A 59 -3.98 -6.55 5.38
CA GLY A 59 -3.54 -6.82 6.75
C GLY A 59 -4.00 -5.83 7.82
N ILE A 60 -4.65 -4.70 7.50
CA ILE A 60 -4.94 -3.64 8.49
C ILE A 60 -5.78 -4.11 9.69
N PHE A 61 -6.71 -5.07 9.49
CA PHE A 61 -7.54 -5.62 10.57
C PHE A 61 -6.74 -6.33 11.67
N ARG A 62 -5.48 -6.72 11.41
CA ARG A 62 -4.58 -7.29 12.40
C ARG A 62 -3.93 -6.24 13.29
N THR A 63 -4.04 -4.96 12.93
CA THR A 63 -3.37 -3.86 13.62
C THR A 63 -4.30 -3.05 14.51
N ASP A 64 -3.73 -2.32 15.46
CA ASP A 64 -4.44 -1.36 16.30
C ASP A 64 -4.36 0.04 15.69
N ALA A 65 -5.50 0.52 15.19
CA ALA A 65 -5.66 1.83 14.58
C ALA A 65 -7.13 2.25 14.69
N GLU A 66 -7.53 2.70 15.89
CA GLU A 66 -8.91 3.10 16.22
C GLU A 66 -9.52 4.08 15.19
N GLY A 67 -8.73 5.03 14.69
CA GLY A 67 -9.18 6.04 13.71
C GLY A 67 -9.64 5.47 12.36
N ILE A 68 -9.43 4.18 12.11
CA ILE A 68 -9.93 3.44 10.93
C ILE A 68 -10.66 2.15 11.33
N CYS A 69 -11.20 2.11 12.55
CA CYS A 69 -11.97 0.98 13.09
C CYS A 69 -11.19 -0.35 13.16
N CYS A 70 -9.87 -0.30 13.35
CA CYS A 70 -9.03 -1.48 13.56
C CYS A 70 -8.68 -1.64 15.05
N PHE A 71 -8.94 -2.82 15.62
CA PHE A 71 -8.72 -3.13 17.05
C PHE A 71 -7.87 -4.41 17.22
N GLY A 72 -6.92 -4.60 16.32
CA GLY A 72 -6.00 -5.73 16.33
C GLY A 72 -4.92 -5.62 17.39
N SER A 73 -3.92 -6.51 17.33
CA SER A 73 -2.88 -6.61 18.38
C SER A 73 -1.52 -6.07 17.95
N TYR A 74 -1.34 -5.72 16.67
CA TYR A 74 -0.06 -5.27 16.12
C TYR A 74 -0.05 -3.75 15.90
N PRO A 75 1.10 -3.08 16.00
CA PRO A 75 1.21 -1.68 15.58
C PRO A 75 0.80 -1.51 14.10
N TYR A 76 0.20 -0.36 13.75
CA TYR A 76 -0.28 -0.10 12.39
C TYR A 76 0.78 -0.34 11.31
N ILE A 77 2.06 -0.02 11.54
CA ILE A 77 3.15 -0.25 10.57
C ILE A 77 3.31 -1.71 10.13
N CYS A 78 2.80 -2.67 10.91
CA CYS A 78 2.91 -4.09 10.64
C CYS A 78 1.93 -4.60 9.56
N HIS A 79 0.91 -3.81 9.18
CA HIS A 79 -0.14 -4.27 8.26
C HIS A 79 0.43 -4.79 6.92
N GLY A 80 1.53 -4.21 6.44
CA GLY A 80 2.14 -4.60 5.17
C GLY A 80 2.65 -6.05 5.16
N TYR A 81 3.54 -6.42 6.09
CA TYR A 81 4.04 -7.80 6.15
C TYR A 81 2.96 -8.78 6.60
N LEU A 82 2.05 -8.37 7.48
CA LEU A 82 0.91 -9.20 7.90
C LEU A 82 0.01 -9.52 6.71
N GLY A 83 -0.28 -8.53 5.86
CA GLY A 83 -1.00 -8.72 4.60
C GLY A 83 -0.24 -9.61 3.63
N ALA A 84 1.08 -9.46 3.55
CA ALA A 84 1.93 -10.31 2.72
C ALA A 84 1.85 -11.79 3.11
N ASP A 85 1.83 -12.09 4.42
CA ASP A 85 1.70 -13.47 4.91
C ASP A 85 0.33 -14.08 4.58
N LEU A 86 -0.74 -13.27 4.61
CA LEU A 86 -2.05 -13.69 4.12
C LEU A 86 -2.00 -14.03 2.64
N MET A 87 -1.42 -13.13 1.81
CA MET A 87 -1.36 -13.36 0.37
C MET A 87 -0.50 -14.56 -0.01
N ARG A 88 0.61 -14.80 0.71
CA ARG A 88 1.42 -16.03 0.54
C ARG A 88 0.61 -17.27 0.89
N LYS A 89 -0.18 -17.23 1.97
CA LYS A 89 -1.05 -18.34 2.38
C LYS A 89 -2.15 -18.64 1.36
N GLU A 90 -2.68 -17.62 0.69
CA GLU A 90 -3.66 -17.76 -0.39
C GLU A 90 -3.03 -18.18 -1.74
N GLY A 91 -1.70 -18.31 -1.81
CA GLY A 91 -0.99 -18.75 -3.02
C GLY A 91 -0.63 -17.63 -4.00
N PHE A 92 -0.64 -16.37 -3.56
CA PHE A 92 -0.37 -15.19 -4.39
C PHE A 92 0.90 -14.44 -3.94
N PRO A 93 2.10 -15.02 -4.14
CA PRO A 93 3.36 -14.43 -3.67
C PRO A 93 3.71 -13.10 -4.36
N ARG A 94 3.24 -12.85 -5.59
CA ARG A 94 3.47 -11.58 -6.30
C ARG A 94 2.70 -10.43 -5.63
N HIS A 95 1.43 -10.64 -5.28
CA HIS A 95 0.62 -9.66 -4.53
C HIS A 95 1.15 -9.45 -3.11
N ALA A 96 1.70 -10.50 -2.48
CA ALA A 96 2.33 -10.39 -1.18
C ALA A 96 3.48 -9.38 -1.13
N LEU A 97 4.27 -9.25 -2.21
CA LEU A 97 5.34 -8.25 -2.29
C LEU A 97 4.78 -6.82 -2.27
N VAL A 98 3.65 -6.57 -2.93
CA VAL A 98 2.98 -5.27 -2.89
C VAL A 98 2.49 -4.95 -1.49
N CYS A 99 1.83 -5.90 -0.81
CA CYS A 99 1.45 -5.74 0.60
C CYS A 99 2.66 -5.39 1.47
N GLU A 100 3.78 -6.12 1.33
CA GLU A 100 4.95 -5.92 2.17
C GLU A 100 5.68 -4.58 1.94
N ARG A 101 5.72 -4.11 0.69
CA ARG A 101 6.65 -3.06 0.27
C ARG A 101 6.00 -1.69 0.05
N HIS A 102 4.68 -1.58 0.15
CA HIS A 102 3.99 -0.31 -0.09
C HIS A 102 4.05 0.69 1.08
N THR A 103 4.37 0.23 2.30
CA THR A 103 4.31 1.07 3.51
C THR A 103 5.36 2.19 3.45
N GLY A 104 4.94 3.43 3.76
CA GLY A 104 5.75 4.62 3.51
C GLY A 104 5.95 4.80 2.00
N ALA A 105 7.17 5.04 1.55
CA ALA A 105 7.53 4.88 0.15
C ALA A 105 8.26 3.54 -0.09
N GLY A 106 8.18 2.59 0.86
CA GLY A 106 9.05 1.42 1.06
C GLY A 106 10.05 1.63 2.20
N MET A 107 10.51 0.56 2.84
CA MET A 107 11.41 0.62 4.01
C MET A 107 12.68 -0.17 3.74
N SER A 108 13.85 0.50 3.77
CA SER A 108 15.14 -0.16 3.63
C SER A 108 15.49 -0.94 4.89
N LEU A 109 16.29 -2.00 4.77
CA LEU A 109 16.76 -2.78 5.93
C LEU A 109 17.45 -1.88 6.97
N GLN A 110 18.30 -0.94 6.51
CA GLN A 110 19.00 -0.02 7.39
C GLN A 110 18.03 0.88 8.17
N SER A 111 17.02 1.44 7.48
CA SER A 111 15.99 2.27 8.12
C SER A 111 15.16 1.49 9.16
N ILE A 112 14.84 0.23 8.87
CA ILE A 112 14.15 -0.67 9.81
C ILE A 112 14.98 -0.88 11.09
N ILE A 113 16.29 -1.11 10.94
CA ILE A 113 17.20 -1.32 12.07
C ILE A 113 17.37 -0.03 12.88
N ASP A 114 17.67 1.10 12.21
CA ASP A 114 17.98 2.37 12.86
C ASP A 114 16.77 2.92 13.65
N GLN A 115 15.56 2.74 13.11
CA GLN A 115 14.32 3.17 13.75
C GLN A 115 13.73 2.10 14.69
N GLN A 116 14.35 0.93 14.80
CA GLN A 116 13.86 -0.21 15.59
C GLN A 116 12.40 -0.56 15.27
N LEU A 117 12.05 -0.59 13.98
CA LEU A 117 10.68 -0.82 13.55
C LEU A 117 10.25 -2.27 13.87
N PRO A 118 9.01 -2.49 14.34
CA PRO A 118 8.51 -3.81 14.75
C PRO A 118 8.08 -4.68 13.54
N VAL A 119 8.92 -4.71 12.49
CA VAL A 119 8.70 -5.46 11.24
C VAL A 119 9.87 -6.41 10.99
N PRO A 120 9.72 -7.45 10.16
CA PRO A 120 10.83 -8.33 9.81
C PRO A 120 12.06 -7.55 9.30
N HIS A 121 13.25 -7.90 9.78
CA HIS A 121 14.51 -7.26 9.36
C HIS A 121 14.94 -7.77 7.97
N ARG A 122 14.33 -7.21 6.93
CA ARG A 122 14.69 -7.42 5.52
C ARG A 122 14.39 -6.17 4.71
N ASP A 123 14.93 -6.09 3.51
CA ASP A 123 14.61 -4.98 2.61
C ASP A 123 13.15 -5.07 2.13
N MET A 124 12.39 -4.01 2.36
CA MET A 124 10.97 -3.87 2.03
C MET A 124 10.73 -2.66 1.13
N VAL A 125 11.59 -2.49 0.12
CA VAL A 125 11.44 -1.45 -0.91
C VAL A 125 10.75 -2.02 -2.17
N PRO A 126 9.83 -1.29 -2.82
CA PRO A 126 9.24 -1.68 -4.10
C PRO A 126 10.29 -1.96 -5.17
N VAL A 127 10.17 -3.09 -5.87
CA VAL A 127 11.15 -3.49 -6.90
C VAL A 127 10.56 -3.37 -8.31
N SER A 128 9.47 -4.07 -8.60
CA SER A 128 8.80 -3.97 -9.92
C SER A 128 8.15 -2.61 -10.15
N LEU A 129 7.92 -2.25 -11.41
CA LEU A 129 7.22 -1.01 -11.74
C LEU A 129 5.81 -1.00 -11.17
N GLU A 130 5.10 -2.13 -11.17
CA GLU A 130 3.77 -2.22 -10.58
C GLU A 130 3.79 -2.01 -9.05
N GLU A 131 4.77 -2.58 -8.33
CA GLU A 131 4.95 -2.28 -6.90
C GLU A 131 5.19 -0.79 -6.66
N GLN A 132 6.04 -0.15 -7.48
CA GLN A 132 6.36 1.28 -7.38
C GLN A 132 5.14 2.16 -7.66
N VAL A 133 4.38 1.87 -8.72
CA VAL A 133 3.17 2.63 -9.09
C VAL A 133 2.11 2.54 -7.99
N ILE A 134 1.88 1.35 -7.42
CA ILE A 134 0.91 1.18 -6.33
C ILE A 134 1.38 1.90 -5.07
N CYS A 135 2.67 1.75 -4.70
CA CYS A 135 3.23 2.42 -3.53
C CYS A 135 3.16 3.95 -3.67
N PHE A 136 3.44 4.48 -4.86
CA PHE A 136 3.28 5.89 -5.17
C PHE A 136 1.82 6.35 -5.09
N ALA A 137 0.90 5.62 -5.74
CA ALA A 137 -0.53 5.95 -5.75
C ALA A 137 -1.13 6.00 -4.34
N ASP A 138 -0.77 5.06 -3.46
CA ASP A 138 -1.22 5.01 -2.07
C ASP A 138 -0.92 6.32 -1.29
N LYS A 139 0.18 7.03 -1.62
CA LYS A 139 0.56 8.24 -0.87
C LYS A 139 -0.42 9.40 -1.05
N PHE A 140 -1.24 9.35 -2.09
CA PHE A 140 -2.22 10.37 -2.40
C PHE A 140 -3.53 10.21 -1.64
N PHE A 141 -3.78 9.07 -1.00
CA PHE A 141 -5.05 8.79 -0.33
C PHE A 141 -4.88 8.60 1.19
N SER A 142 -5.96 8.78 1.94
CA SER A 142 -5.99 8.60 3.40
C SER A 142 -7.20 7.77 3.77
N LYS A 143 -7.01 6.85 4.71
CA LYS A 143 -8.09 6.02 5.26
C LYS A 143 -9.04 6.79 6.20
N THR A 144 -8.72 8.04 6.53
CA THR A 144 -9.55 8.94 7.38
C THR A 144 -10.23 10.08 6.62
N HIS A 145 -9.86 10.28 5.34
CA HIS A 145 -10.43 11.31 4.46
C HIS A 145 -10.62 10.69 3.07
N LEU A 146 -11.58 9.77 2.99
CA LEU A 146 -11.80 8.90 1.83
C LEU A 146 -12.24 9.64 0.56
N ASP A 147 -12.77 10.85 0.71
CA ASP A 147 -13.35 11.68 -0.37
C ASP A 147 -12.33 12.57 -1.08
N LYS A 148 -11.03 12.54 -0.69
CA LYS A 148 -10.04 13.51 -1.15
C LYS A 148 -8.73 12.87 -1.58
N GLU A 149 -8.28 13.24 -2.77
CA GLU A 149 -6.90 13.08 -3.20
C GLU A 149 -6.02 14.20 -2.62
N LYS A 150 -4.86 13.84 -2.09
CA LYS A 150 -3.84 14.79 -1.61
C LYS A 150 -3.11 15.42 -2.79
N SER A 151 -2.63 16.66 -2.62
CA SER A 151 -1.63 17.22 -3.53
C SER A 151 -0.28 16.52 -3.35
N VAL A 152 0.60 16.62 -4.36
CA VAL A 152 2.00 16.15 -4.28
C VAL A 152 2.69 16.67 -3.02
N GLU A 153 2.52 17.95 -2.69
CA GLU A 153 3.08 18.57 -1.48
C GLU A 153 2.60 17.88 -0.20
N LYS A 154 1.29 17.60 -0.11
CA LYS A 154 0.70 16.91 1.06
C LYS A 154 1.16 15.46 1.15
N ALA A 155 1.28 14.76 0.03
CA ALA A 155 1.83 13.40 -0.03
C ALA A 155 3.29 13.40 0.44
N LEU A 156 4.13 14.28 -0.10
CA LEU A 156 5.54 14.43 0.27
C LEU A 156 5.72 14.73 1.77
N LYS A 157 4.91 15.64 2.33
CA LYS A 157 4.92 15.96 3.77
C LYS A 157 4.59 14.78 4.67
N SER A 158 3.82 13.81 4.19
CA SER A 158 3.53 12.59 4.95
C SER A 158 4.71 11.61 4.96
N ILE A 159 5.52 11.61 3.90
CA ILE A 159 6.67 10.72 3.73
C ILE A 159 7.90 11.24 4.48
N SER A 160 8.12 12.57 4.47
CA SER A 160 9.30 13.20 5.09
C SER A 160 9.43 12.98 6.59
N ARG A 161 8.38 12.50 7.25
CA ARG A 161 8.38 12.13 8.67
C ARG A 161 9.21 10.87 8.97
N TYR A 162 9.54 10.07 7.96
CA TYR A 162 10.13 8.73 8.12
C TYR A 162 11.56 8.63 7.53
N GLY A 163 12.19 9.75 7.22
CA GLY A 163 13.56 9.84 6.69
C GLY A 163 13.64 10.30 5.23
N GLU A 164 14.87 10.52 4.77
CA GLU A 164 15.15 11.10 3.44
C GLU A 164 14.99 10.09 2.29
N ASP A 165 15.28 8.80 2.52
CA ASP A 165 15.19 7.75 1.49
C ASP A 165 13.82 7.68 0.82
N GLY A 166 12.74 7.86 1.60
CA GLY A 166 11.38 7.87 1.07
C GLY A 166 11.08 9.11 0.25
N VAL A 167 11.61 10.27 0.65
CA VAL A 167 11.47 11.54 -0.07
C VAL A 167 12.15 11.47 -1.43
N ILE A 168 13.38 10.94 -1.48
CA ILE A 168 14.14 10.79 -2.73
C ILE A 168 13.38 9.90 -3.72
N ARG A 169 12.90 8.72 -3.27
CA ARG A 169 12.12 7.82 -4.13
C ARG A 169 10.82 8.44 -4.60
N PHE A 170 10.10 9.12 -3.70
CA PHE A 170 8.84 9.75 -4.09
C PHE A 170 9.02 10.87 -5.11
N ASN A 171 10.07 11.69 -4.97
CA ASN A 171 10.38 12.72 -5.95
C ASN A 171 10.73 12.11 -7.32
N HIS A 172 11.53 11.04 -7.33
CA HIS A 172 11.80 10.32 -8.57
C HIS A 172 10.53 9.76 -9.21
N TRP A 173 9.61 9.19 -8.43
CA TRP A 173 8.31 8.72 -8.94
C TRP A 173 7.44 9.86 -9.48
N CYS A 174 7.48 11.05 -8.88
CA CYS A 174 6.81 12.22 -9.46
C CYS A 174 7.33 12.56 -10.86
N GLU A 175 8.64 12.42 -11.11
CA GLU A 175 9.22 12.65 -12.44
C GLU A 175 8.84 11.57 -13.45
N CYS A 176 8.62 10.33 -12.98
CA CYS A 176 8.29 9.19 -13.84
C CYS A 176 6.80 9.00 -14.12
N PHE A 177 5.91 9.38 -13.19
CA PHE A 177 4.49 8.97 -13.19
C PHE A 177 3.48 10.13 -13.27
N LEU A 178 3.91 11.39 -13.22
CA LEU A 178 3.07 12.58 -13.35
C LEU A 178 3.40 13.36 -14.62
#